data_AF-A0A964ZQD2-F1
#
_entry.id   AF-A0A964ZQD2-F1
#
_cell.length_a   1.000
_cell.length_b   1.000
_cell.length_c   1.000
_cell.angle_alpha   90.00
_cell.angle_beta   90.00
_cell.angle_gamma   90.00
#
_symmetry.space_group_name_H-M   'P 1'
#
loop_
_entity.id
_entity.type
_entity.pdbx_description
1 polymer ?
#
loop_
_entity_poly.entity_id
_entity_poly.type
_entity_poly.pdbx_seq_one_letter_code
_entity_poly.pdbx_strand_id
1 'polypeptide(L)'
;MRFRTRLALVMSSMVLILVVLTSGLIYRAVGQSLNRQVDVFLQARVATISARLSEAPVRAFENRGRRFRNPLGDVLLDARFDVVSQVISVDGDIIFGIGDENLPITEHDIAVAAGDPPRFRDIVVGDEVMRLYVVPIQGGGALQVARNVGETAAVLDRVRLWLLGVGSALVVLAAAIAWWLAALVTSPLRSLADAAENVAVTGRLDLDIAEQGPREVSSLAGSFNRMLRAIRASFDRERR
;
A
#
# COMPACT_ATOMS: atom_id res chain seq x y z
N MET A 1 -3.12 17.95 -30.93
CA MET A 1 -3.15 16.55 -30.47
C MET A 1 -4.41 15.86 -30.99
N ARG A 2 -4.33 14.63 -31.52
CA ARG A 2 -5.50 13.90 -32.05
C ARG A 2 -6.46 13.57 -30.89
N PHE A 3 -7.78 13.68 -31.08
CA PHE A 3 -8.78 13.43 -30.02
C PHE A 3 -8.59 12.06 -29.33
N ARG A 4 -8.17 11.05 -30.11
CA ARG A 4 -7.78 9.71 -29.66
C ARG A 4 -6.73 9.70 -28.55
N THR A 5 -5.67 10.48 -28.69
CA THR A 5 -4.59 10.57 -27.68
C THR A 5 -5.06 11.25 -26.39
N ARG A 6 -5.96 12.23 -26.49
CA ARG A 6 -6.47 12.95 -25.32
C ARG A 6 -7.39 12.06 -24.47
N LEU A 7 -8.31 11.33 -25.12
CA LEU A 7 -9.21 10.41 -24.42
C LEU A 7 -8.43 9.26 -23.76
N ALA A 8 -7.47 8.66 -24.48
CA ALA A 8 -6.62 7.59 -23.95
C ALA A 8 -5.80 8.07 -22.74
N LEU A 9 -5.26 9.30 -22.80
CA LEU A 9 -4.53 9.90 -21.67
C LEU A 9 -5.43 10.11 -20.45
N VAL A 10 -6.65 10.63 -20.62
CA VAL A 10 -7.57 10.86 -19.49
C VAL A 10 -7.95 9.54 -18.83
N MET A 11 -8.35 8.54 -19.61
CA MET A 11 -8.72 7.22 -19.04
C MET A 11 -7.53 6.53 -18.37
N SER A 12 -6.35 6.55 -19.01
CA SER A 12 -5.13 5.99 -18.42
C SER A 12 -4.73 6.73 -17.14
N SER A 13 -4.85 8.07 -17.10
CA SER A 13 -4.57 8.85 -15.89
C SER A 13 -5.52 8.51 -14.75
N MET A 14 -6.81 8.30 -15.03
CA MET A 14 -7.80 7.94 -14.01
C MET A 14 -7.51 6.56 -13.41
N VAL A 15 -7.14 5.58 -14.25
CA VAL A 15 -6.77 4.25 -13.78
C VAL A 15 -5.44 4.29 -13.01
N LEU A 16 -4.45 5.05 -13.48
CA LEU A 16 -3.19 5.25 -12.77
C LEU A 16 -3.44 5.79 -11.36
N ILE A 17 -4.28 6.81 -11.21
CA ILE A 17 -4.65 7.38 -9.91
C ILE A 17 -5.28 6.32 -9.02
N LEU A 18 -6.25 5.55 -9.54
CA LEU A 18 -6.91 4.49 -8.78
C LEU A 18 -5.92 3.40 -8.30
N VAL A 19 -5.01 2.96 -9.17
CA VAL A 19 -4.00 1.93 -8.86
C VAL A 19 -3.01 2.43 -7.81
N VAL A 20 -2.57 3.69 -7.92
CA VAL A 20 -1.66 4.31 -6.94
C VAL A 20 -2.34 4.43 -5.58
N LEU A 21 -3.60 4.88 -5.55
CA LEU A 21 -4.38 5.00 -4.30
C LEU A 21 -4.60 3.65 -3.63
N THR A 22 -5.03 2.65 -4.40
CA THR A 22 -5.28 1.30 -3.87
C THR A 22 -3.99 0.61 -3.41
N SER A 23 -2.89 0.69 -4.18
CA SER A 23 -1.58 0.17 -3.75
C SER A 23 -1.08 0.84 -2.48
N GLY A 24 -1.23 2.17 -2.37
CA GLY A 24 -0.86 2.91 -1.17
C GLY A 24 -1.67 2.49 0.07
N LEU A 25 -2.97 2.22 -0.11
CA LEU A 25 -3.83 1.72 0.95
C LEU A 25 -3.42 0.29 1.39
N ILE A 26 -3.17 -0.61 0.44
CA ILE A 26 -2.71 -1.98 0.72
C ILE A 26 -1.37 -1.95 1.47
N TYR A 27 -0.41 -1.16 0.99
CA TYR A 27 0.89 -1.02 1.65
C TYR A 27 0.75 -0.54 3.10
N ARG A 28 -0.07 0.49 3.34
CA ARG A 28 -0.36 0.96 4.71
C ARG A 28 -1.03 -0.12 5.56
N ALA A 29 -2.02 -0.84 5.02
CA ALA A 29 -2.73 -1.88 5.75
C ALA A 29 -1.80 -3.03 6.15
N VAL A 30 -0.91 -3.46 5.25
CA VAL A 30 0.08 -4.52 5.53
C VAL A 30 1.08 -4.07 6.59
N GLY A 31 1.64 -2.86 6.47
CA GLY A 31 2.57 -2.32 7.47
C GLY A 31 1.94 -2.20 8.87
N GLN A 32 0.68 -1.73 8.94
CA GLN A 32 -0.06 -1.68 10.20
C GLN A 32 -0.37 -3.07 10.77
N SER A 33 -0.65 -4.06 9.92
CA SER A 33 -0.90 -5.44 10.34
C SER A 33 0.34 -6.07 10.97
N LEU A 34 1.50 -5.89 10.35
CA LEU A 34 2.77 -6.43 10.86
C LEU A 34 3.15 -5.80 12.21
N ASN A 35 3.06 -4.48 12.33
CA ASN A 35 3.33 -3.81 13.60
C ASN A 35 2.37 -4.25 14.71
N ARG A 36 1.08 -4.42 14.41
CA ARG A 36 0.11 -4.94 15.39
C ARG A 36 0.45 -6.36 15.84
N GLN A 37 0.89 -7.23 14.93
CA GLN A 37 1.28 -8.60 15.30
C GLN A 37 2.50 -8.61 16.23
N VAL A 38 3.49 -7.75 15.97
CA VAL A 38 4.66 -7.58 16.84
C VAL A 38 4.25 -6.99 18.19
N ASP A 39 3.39 -5.98 18.21
CA ASP A 39 2.92 -5.34 19.44
C ASP A 39 2.16 -6.33 20.34
N VAL A 40 1.27 -7.15 19.76
CA VAL A 40 0.56 -8.23 20.49
C VAL A 40 1.54 -9.27 21.04
N PHE A 41 2.55 -9.65 20.25
CA PHE A 41 3.59 -10.57 20.69
C PHE A 41 4.39 -10.02 21.87
N LEU A 42 4.80 -8.74 21.80
CA LEU A 42 5.56 -8.08 22.87
C LEU A 42 4.73 -7.94 24.15
N GLN A 43 3.43 -7.64 24.04
CA GLN A 43 2.53 -7.61 25.21
C GLN A 43 2.42 -8.97 25.89
N ALA A 44 2.17 -10.03 25.13
CA ALA A 44 2.09 -11.39 25.68
C ALA A 44 3.41 -11.81 26.35
N ARG A 45 4.53 -11.42 25.75
CA ARG A 45 5.86 -11.71 26.28
C ARG A 45 6.13 -10.96 27.57
N VAL A 46 5.82 -9.66 27.61
CA VAL A 46 5.92 -8.85 28.83
C VAL A 46 5.08 -9.43 29.96
N ALA A 47 3.82 -9.81 29.70
CA ALA A 47 2.95 -10.40 30.72
C ALA A 47 3.55 -11.67 31.35
N THR A 48 4.27 -12.47 30.54
CA THR A 48 4.96 -13.67 31.03
C THR A 48 6.20 -13.32 31.87
N ILE A 49 6.96 -12.30 31.46
CA ILE A 49 8.19 -11.88 32.16
C ILE A 49 7.84 -11.17 33.46
N SER A 50 6.85 -10.27 33.45
CA SER A 50 6.42 -9.51 34.63
C SER A 50 5.86 -10.43 35.71
N ALA A 51 5.08 -11.45 35.35
CA ALA A 51 4.59 -12.45 36.29
C ALA A 51 5.74 -13.18 37.02
N ARG A 52 6.80 -13.54 36.30
CA ARG A 52 7.99 -14.17 36.90
C ARG A 52 8.78 -13.20 37.77
N LEU A 53 8.86 -11.93 37.38
CA LEU A 53 9.53 -10.89 38.18
C LEU A 53 8.79 -10.61 39.49
N SER A 54 7.45 -10.66 39.50
CA SER A 54 6.68 -10.51 40.73
C SER A 54 6.81 -11.70 41.69
N GLU A 55 7.08 -12.89 41.18
CA GLU A 55 7.27 -14.11 41.99
C GLU A 55 8.73 -14.28 42.46
N ALA A 56 9.69 -13.64 41.79
CA ALA A 56 11.10 -13.74 42.13
C ALA A 56 11.41 -12.93 43.41
N PRO A 57 12.01 -13.54 44.44
CA PRO A 57 12.41 -12.82 45.65
C PRO A 57 13.44 -11.73 45.30
N VAL A 58 13.36 -10.59 46.00
CA VAL A 58 14.16 -9.35 45.86
C VAL A 58 15.69 -9.57 45.74
N ARG A 59 16.20 -10.77 46.03
CA ARG A 59 17.58 -11.20 45.77
C ARG A 59 17.97 -11.22 44.29
N ALA A 60 17.02 -11.23 43.35
CA ALA A 60 17.33 -11.07 41.92
C ALA A 60 17.99 -9.72 41.59
N PHE A 61 17.78 -8.69 42.43
CA PHE A 61 18.38 -7.35 42.30
C PHE A 61 19.80 -7.24 42.87
N GLU A 62 20.34 -8.31 43.47
CA GLU A 62 21.70 -8.35 44.03
C GLU A 62 22.76 -8.36 42.90
N ASN A 63 22.36 -8.69 41.66
CA ASN A 63 23.20 -8.67 40.45
C ASN A 63 23.02 -7.39 39.62
N ARG A 64 22.96 -6.22 40.28
CA ARG A 64 22.79 -4.91 39.60
C ARG A 64 23.89 -4.68 38.56
N GLY A 65 23.50 -4.28 37.34
CA GLY A 65 24.42 -3.96 36.24
C GLY A 65 25.00 -5.16 35.48
N ARG A 66 24.59 -6.39 35.81
CA ARG A 66 25.05 -7.59 35.09
C ARG A 66 24.13 -7.94 33.93
N ARG A 67 24.75 -8.27 32.79
CA ARG A 67 24.06 -8.72 31.59
C ARG A 67 24.25 -10.23 31.42
N PHE A 68 23.15 -10.95 31.22
CA PHE A 68 23.16 -12.39 31.06
C PHE A 68 22.93 -12.73 29.59
N ARG A 69 24.00 -13.20 28.95
CA ARG A 69 23.95 -13.67 27.58
C ARG A 69 23.16 -14.98 27.44
N ASN A 70 23.13 -15.79 28.50
CA ASN A 70 22.48 -17.10 28.46
C ASN A 70 22.03 -17.60 29.86
N PRO A 71 20.78 -17.35 30.29
CA PRO A 71 20.30 -17.84 31.59
C PRO A 71 19.90 -19.33 31.59
N LEU A 72 19.81 -19.97 30.42
CA LEU A 72 19.46 -21.38 30.25
C LEU A 72 20.50 -21.99 29.30
N GLY A 73 21.25 -23.02 29.75
CA GLY A 73 22.33 -23.63 28.97
C GLY A 73 21.88 -24.28 27.66
N ASP A 74 22.85 -24.83 26.91
CA ASP A 74 22.82 -25.37 25.52
C ASP A 74 21.66 -26.30 25.10
N VAL A 75 20.67 -26.56 25.95
CA VAL A 75 19.50 -27.40 25.69
C VAL A 75 18.32 -26.63 25.07
N LEU A 76 18.40 -25.29 24.96
CA LEU A 76 17.36 -24.44 24.33
C LEU A 76 17.85 -23.72 23.05
N LEU A 77 18.76 -24.35 22.30
CA LEU A 77 19.31 -23.80 21.06
C LEU A 77 18.24 -23.48 19.99
N ASP A 78 17.06 -24.12 20.05
CA ASP A 78 15.95 -23.92 19.10
C ASP A 78 15.04 -22.72 19.44
N ALA A 79 15.15 -22.16 20.65
CA ALA A 79 14.36 -21.02 21.10
C ALA A 79 15.28 -19.83 21.40
N ARG A 80 16.08 -19.41 20.41
CA ARG A 80 16.74 -18.10 20.42
C ARG A 80 15.75 -17.10 21.02
N PHE A 81 16.16 -16.37 22.06
CA PHE A 81 15.32 -15.34 22.61
C PHE A 81 15.06 -14.34 21.49
N ASP A 82 13.91 -14.46 20.83
CA ASP A 82 13.44 -13.63 19.70
C ASP A 82 13.19 -12.16 20.11
N VAL A 83 13.66 -11.80 21.30
CA VAL A 83 13.47 -10.58 22.03
C VAL A 83 14.66 -10.34 22.96
N VAL A 84 15.21 -9.14 22.90
CA VAL A 84 16.16 -8.60 23.89
C VAL A 84 15.35 -7.97 25.02
N SER A 85 15.75 -8.16 26.27
CA SER A 85 15.08 -7.50 27.41
C SER A 85 16.06 -6.81 28.35
N GLN A 86 15.62 -5.71 28.92
CA GLN A 86 16.42 -4.88 29.82
C GLN A 86 15.50 -4.30 30.91
N VAL A 87 15.95 -4.31 32.15
CA VAL A 87 15.26 -3.66 33.27
C VAL A 87 16.06 -2.43 33.65
N ILE A 88 15.38 -1.29 33.73
CA ILE A 88 15.97 0.00 34.07
C ILE A 88 15.37 0.54 35.37
N SER A 89 16.17 1.28 36.13
CA SER A 89 15.75 2.03 37.31
C SER A 89 14.98 3.30 36.91
N VAL A 90 14.35 3.95 37.90
CA VAL A 90 13.76 5.30 37.77
C VAL A 90 14.80 6.37 37.43
N ASP A 91 16.09 6.10 37.67
CA ASP A 91 17.20 7.00 37.34
C ASP A 91 17.78 6.71 35.94
N GLY A 92 17.28 5.69 35.25
CA GLY A 92 17.80 5.24 33.95
C GLY A 92 18.96 4.25 34.04
N ASP A 93 19.37 3.84 35.24
CA ASP A 93 20.42 2.83 35.41
C ASP A 93 19.94 1.44 34.97
N ILE A 94 20.80 0.70 34.26
CA ILE A 94 20.52 -0.70 33.88
C ILE A 94 20.65 -1.58 35.11
N ILE A 95 19.52 -2.09 35.59
CA ILE A 95 19.48 -3.03 36.70
C ILE A 95 19.91 -4.41 36.23
N PHE A 96 19.39 -4.86 35.10
CA PHE A 96 19.62 -6.19 34.55
C PHE A 96 19.26 -6.25 33.06
N GLY A 97 19.89 -7.13 32.29
CA GLY A 97 19.56 -7.33 30.88
C GLY A 97 19.78 -8.76 30.39
N ILE A 98 18.94 -9.20 29.46
CA ILE A 98 18.98 -10.49 28.77
C ILE A 98 19.13 -10.25 27.27
N GLY A 99 20.01 -11.04 26.64
CA GLY A 99 20.31 -10.96 25.21
C GLY A 99 21.67 -10.31 24.94
N ASP A 100 21.92 -9.93 23.69
CA ASP A 100 23.27 -9.56 23.23
C ASP A 100 23.57 -8.06 23.21
N GLU A 101 22.56 -7.19 23.09
CA GLU A 101 22.74 -5.74 22.86
C GLU A 101 22.01 -4.80 23.83
N ASN A 102 22.65 -3.71 24.26
CA ASN A 102 22.03 -2.78 25.23
C ASN A 102 20.93 -1.99 24.52
N LEU A 103 19.73 -1.97 25.13
CA LEU A 103 18.64 -1.19 24.60
C LEU A 103 18.87 0.28 24.95
N PRO A 104 18.72 1.20 23.98
CA PRO A 104 18.93 2.62 24.21
C PRO A 104 17.89 3.13 25.20
N ILE A 105 18.34 3.86 26.21
CA ILE A 105 17.50 4.45 27.25
C ILE A 105 17.30 5.93 26.92
N THR A 106 16.05 6.37 26.97
CA THR A 106 15.63 7.74 26.68
C THR A 106 14.82 8.30 27.85
N GLU A 107 14.64 9.63 27.88
CA GLU A 107 13.80 10.29 28.89
C GLU A 107 12.37 9.71 28.94
N HIS A 108 11.84 9.28 27.79
CA HIS A 108 10.53 8.64 27.73
C HIS A 108 10.50 7.28 28.45
N ASP A 109 11.58 6.50 28.38
CA ASP A 109 11.64 5.21 29.07
C ASP A 109 11.77 5.41 30.58
N ILE A 110 12.48 6.46 30.99
CA ILE A 110 12.60 6.89 32.39
C ILE A 110 11.25 7.37 32.92
N ALA A 111 10.48 8.13 32.13
CA ALA A 111 9.13 8.51 32.50
C ALA A 111 8.23 7.29 32.72
N VAL A 112 8.30 6.28 31.84
CA VAL A 112 7.59 5.01 32.03
C VAL A 112 8.08 4.29 33.29
N ALA A 113 9.37 4.32 33.57
CA ALA A 113 9.94 3.77 34.80
C ALA A 113 9.41 4.46 36.07
N ALA A 114 9.08 5.76 35.96
CA ALA A 114 8.49 6.56 37.02
C ALA A 114 6.96 6.41 37.15
N GLY A 115 6.30 5.70 36.22
CA GLY A 115 4.87 5.39 36.29
C GLY A 115 4.03 5.85 35.10
N ASP A 116 4.62 6.44 34.06
CA ASP A 116 3.90 6.74 32.82
C ASP A 116 3.36 5.45 32.16
N PRO A 117 2.29 5.57 31.36
CA PRO A 117 1.68 4.43 30.70
C PRO A 117 2.66 3.71 29.75
N PRO A 118 2.52 2.38 29.57
CA PRO A 118 3.29 1.59 28.63
C PRO A 118 3.32 2.18 27.21
N ARG A 119 4.47 2.05 26.53
CA ARG A 119 4.63 2.62 25.19
C ARG A 119 5.45 1.74 24.27
N PHE A 120 5.08 1.77 22.99
CA PHE A 120 5.86 1.18 21.90
C PHE A 120 6.68 2.25 21.17
N ARG A 121 7.87 1.89 20.73
CA ARG A 121 8.68 2.71 19.81
C ARG A 121 9.61 1.85 18.97
N ASP A 122 10.02 2.38 17.83
CA ASP A 122 11.03 1.72 16.99
C ASP A 122 12.42 2.26 17.39
N ILE A 123 13.39 1.37 17.42
CA ILE A 123 14.78 1.65 17.77
C ILE A 123 15.72 1.03 16.76
N VAL A 124 16.93 1.55 16.69
CA VAL A 124 18.02 0.95 15.94
C VAL A 124 19.11 0.57 16.92
N VAL A 125 19.53 -0.68 16.90
CA VAL A 125 20.64 -1.20 17.72
C VAL A 125 21.56 -1.95 16.78
N GLY A 126 22.83 -1.54 16.73
CA GLY A 126 23.73 -1.95 15.65
C GLY A 126 23.16 -1.56 14.29
N ASP A 127 22.99 -2.55 13.41
CA ASP A 127 22.38 -2.42 12.09
C ASP A 127 20.92 -2.97 12.04
N GLU A 128 20.37 -3.36 13.19
CA GLU A 128 19.05 -3.98 13.28
C GLU A 128 17.97 -2.98 13.72
N VAL A 129 16.86 -2.97 12.98
CA VAL A 129 15.66 -2.23 13.39
C VAL A 129 14.85 -3.12 14.32
N MET A 130 14.58 -2.62 15.53
CA MET A 130 13.81 -3.34 16.53
C MET A 130 12.58 -2.57 16.98
N ARG A 131 11.49 -3.29 17.26
CA ARG A 131 10.31 -2.76 17.93
C ARG A 131 10.48 -2.95 19.43
N LEU A 132 10.52 -1.85 20.17
CA LEU A 132 10.67 -1.82 21.62
C LEU A 132 9.32 -1.57 22.30
N TYR A 133 9.01 -2.35 23.33
CA TYR A 133 7.90 -2.14 24.24
C TYR A 133 8.43 -1.91 25.66
N VAL A 134 7.99 -0.82 26.30
CA VAL A 134 8.43 -0.42 27.63
C VAL A 134 7.24 -0.40 28.56
N VAL A 135 7.37 -1.09 29.70
CA VAL A 135 6.33 -1.18 30.73
C VAL A 135 6.89 -0.85 32.11
N PRO A 136 6.13 -0.19 32.99
CA PRO A 136 6.53 -0.06 34.39
C PRO A 136 6.50 -1.42 35.08
N ILE A 137 7.39 -1.63 36.06
CA ILE A 137 7.40 -2.81 36.91
C ILE A 137 7.02 -2.46 38.36
N GLN A 138 6.43 -3.43 39.07
CA GLN A 138 6.11 -3.24 40.48
C GLN A 138 7.40 -3.17 41.30
N GLY A 139 7.49 -2.18 42.19
CA GLY A 139 8.73 -1.87 42.94
C GLY A 139 9.57 -0.74 42.34
N GLY A 140 9.13 -0.13 41.24
CA GLY A 140 9.81 0.98 40.57
C GLY A 140 10.74 0.51 39.45
N GLY A 141 10.91 1.36 38.42
CA GLY A 141 11.68 1.01 37.22
C GLY A 141 10.78 0.60 36.04
N ALA A 142 11.41 0.27 34.91
CA ALA A 142 10.72 -0.22 33.72
C ALA A 142 11.39 -1.46 33.12
N LEU A 143 10.58 -2.35 32.56
CA LEU A 143 11.00 -3.46 31.72
C LEU A 143 10.87 -3.04 30.24
N GLN A 144 12.00 -3.08 29.56
CA GLN A 144 12.16 -2.89 28.13
C GLN A 144 12.24 -4.27 27.47
N VAL A 145 11.42 -4.51 26.44
CA VAL A 145 11.48 -5.73 25.62
C VAL A 145 11.46 -5.33 24.14
N ALA A 146 12.51 -5.68 23.41
CA ALA A 146 12.67 -5.34 22.00
C ALA A 146 12.72 -6.59 21.13
N ARG A 147 12.08 -6.57 19.96
CA ARG A 147 12.15 -7.63 18.94
C ARG A 147 12.67 -7.08 17.63
N ASN A 148 13.57 -7.82 16.98
CA ASN A 148 14.03 -7.51 15.64
C ASN A 148 12.85 -7.60 14.65
N VAL A 149 12.63 -6.53 13.89
CA VAL A 149 11.62 -6.43 12.81
C VAL A 149 12.28 -6.30 11.42
N GLY A 150 13.61 -6.35 11.37
CA GLY A 150 14.42 -6.33 10.17
C GLY A 150 14.18 -7.55 9.27
N GLU A 151 14.01 -8.76 9.82
CA GLU A 151 13.59 -9.92 9.00
C GLU A 151 12.20 -9.73 8.38
N THR A 152 11.35 -8.91 9.00
CA THR A 152 10.03 -8.52 8.46
C THR A 152 10.15 -7.47 7.34
N ALA A 153 11.24 -6.72 7.27
CA ALA A 153 11.48 -5.74 6.19
C ALA A 153 11.62 -6.41 4.81
N ALA A 154 12.17 -7.63 4.75
CA ALA A 154 12.23 -8.42 3.51
C ALA A 154 10.83 -8.78 2.97
N VAL A 155 9.84 -8.94 3.85
CA VAL A 155 8.43 -9.15 3.48
C VAL A 155 7.85 -7.87 2.89
N LEU A 156 8.11 -6.70 3.50
CA LEU A 156 7.67 -5.42 2.95
C LEU A 156 8.28 -5.16 1.57
N ASP A 157 9.56 -5.48 1.38
CA ASP A 157 10.23 -5.23 0.10
C ASP A 157 9.69 -6.16 -1.01
N ARG A 158 9.37 -7.41 -0.65
CA ARG A 158 8.65 -8.33 -1.55
C ARG A 158 7.26 -7.82 -1.89
N VAL A 159 6.50 -7.33 -0.91
CA VAL A 159 5.17 -6.71 -1.14
C VAL A 159 5.30 -5.48 -2.04
N ARG A 160 6.32 -4.65 -1.84
CA ARG A 160 6.60 -3.47 -2.66
C ARG A 160 6.87 -3.86 -4.12
N LEU A 161 7.77 -4.82 -4.35
CA LEU A 161 8.07 -5.33 -5.69
C LEU A 161 6.83 -5.91 -6.36
N TRP A 162 6.01 -6.65 -5.61
CA TRP A 162 4.77 -7.22 -6.12
C TRP A 162 3.74 -6.16 -6.50
N LEU A 163 3.56 -5.13 -5.65
CA LEU A 163 2.68 -3.98 -5.92
C LEU A 163 3.16 -3.19 -7.15
N LEU A 164 4.46 -2.98 -7.31
CA LEU A 164 5.03 -2.34 -8.49
C LEU A 164 4.80 -3.19 -9.76
N GLY A 165 5.00 -4.50 -9.67
CA GLY A 165 4.78 -5.43 -10.77
C GLY A 165 3.31 -5.48 -11.22
N VAL A 166 2.39 -5.74 -10.28
CA VAL A 166 0.95 -5.81 -10.60
C VAL A 166 0.39 -4.45 -10.97
N GLY A 167 0.78 -3.38 -10.25
CA GLY A 167 0.34 -2.03 -10.54
C GLY A 167 0.76 -1.56 -11.92
N SER A 168 2.02 -1.81 -12.32
CA SER A 168 2.48 -1.47 -13.68
C SER A 168 1.76 -2.28 -14.76
N ALA A 169 1.54 -3.59 -14.54
CA ALA A 169 0.79 -4.42 -15.47
C ALA A 169 -0.65 -3.91 -15.69
N LEU A 170 -1.34 -3.50 -14.62
CA LEU A 170 -2.69 -2.93 -14.69
C LEU A 170 -2.72 -1.61 -15.47
N VAL A 171 -1.72 -0.73 -15.27
CA VAL A 171 -1.63 0.54 -16.00
C VAL A 171 -1.42 0.30 -17.51
N VAL A 172 -0.54 -0.62 -17.88
CA VAL A 172 -0.31 -1.00 -19.28
C VAL A 172 -1.58 -1.57 -19.91
N LEU A 173 -2.27 -2.45 -19.20
CA LEU A 173 -3.52 -3.07 -19.66
C LEU A 173 -4.63 -2.02 -19.85
N ALA A 174 -4.76 -1.07 -18.92
CA ALA A 174 -5.71 0.03 -19.04
C ALA A 174 -5.38 0.98 -20.20
N ALA A 175 -4.09 1.30 -20.42
CA ALA A 175 -3.66 2.10 -21.56
C ALA A 175 -3.98 1.40 -22.89
N ALA A 176 -3.75 0.09 -22.97
CA ALA A 176 -4.08 -0.72 -24.14
C ALA A 176 -5.60 -0.71 -24.43
N ILE A 177 -6.43 -0.93 -23.41
CA ILE A 177 -7.90 -0.88 -23.53
C ILE A 177 -8.37 0.51 -23.96
N ALA A 178 -7.85 1.57 -23.34
CA ALA A 178 -8.23 2.95 -23.66
C ALA A 178 -7.83 3.32 -25.10
N TRP A 179 -6.66 2.88 -25.56
CA TRP A 179 -6.22 3.07 -26.93
C TRP A 179 -7.10 2.31 -27.93
N TRP A 180 -7.46 1.07 -27.61
CA TRP A 180 -8.36 0.24 -28.42
C TRP A 180 -9.77 0.84 -28.51
N LEU A 181 -10.37 1.25 -27.39
CA LEU A 181 -11.67 1.92 -27.37
C LEU A 181 -11.65 3.24 -28.14
N ALA A 182 -10.59 4.05 -27.98
CA ALA A 182 -10.43 5.27 -28.75
C ALA A 182 -10.36 4.98 -30.26
N ALA A 183 -9.70 3.90 -30.68
CA ALA A 183 -9.67 3.46 -32.08
C ALA A 183 -11.05 3.06 -32.58
N LEU A 184 -11.80 2.30 -31.79
CA LEU A 184 -13.11 1.79 -32.14
C LEU A 184 -14.16 2.91 -32.33
N VAL A 185 -14.15 3.91 -31.43
CA VAL A 185 -15.17 4.99 -31.45
C VAL A 185 -14.83 6.09 -32.45
N THR A 186 -13.56 6.44 -32.61
CA THR A 186 -13.19 7.58 -33.48
C THR A 186 -13.09 7.23 -34.96
N SER A 187 -12.94 5.95 -35.33
CA SER A 187 -12.85 5.56 -36.75
C SER A 187 -14.16 5.80 -37.50
N PRO A 188 -15.35 5.36 -37.02
CA PRO A 188 -16.63 5.58 -37.71
C PRO A 188 -17.08 7.04 -37.73
N LEU A 189 -16.80 7.78 -36.65
CA LEU A 189 -17.13 9.20 -36.56
C LEU A 189 -16.39 10.02 -37.63
N ARG A 190 -15.16 9.62 -37.97
CA ARG A 190 -14.35 10.32 -38.97
C ARG A 190 -14.88 10.10 -40.37
N SER A 191 -15.28 8.88 -40.71
CA SER A 191 -15.92 8.58 -42.00
C SER A 191 -17.28 9.27 -42.14
N LEU A 192 -18.07 9.38 -41.07
CA LEU A 192 -19.31 10.18 -41.07
C LEU A 192 -19.02 11.68 -41.30
N ALA A 193 -18.02 12.24 -40.63
CA ALA A 193 -17.62 13.64 -40.81
C ALA A 193 -17.11 13.91 -42.24
N ASP A 194 -16.25 13.04 -42.78
CA ASP A 194 -15.72 13.16 -44.13
C ASP A 194 -16.83 13.04 -45.20
N ALA A 195 -17.82 12.17 -44.98
CA ALA A 195 -18.99 12.05 -45.86
C ALA A 195 -19.85 13.32 -45.84
N ALA A 196 -20.10 13.90 -44.67
CA ALA A 196 -20.85 15.14 -44.54
C ALA A 196 -20.12 16.33 -45.20
N GLU A 197 -18.80 16.44 -45.02
CA GLU A 197 -17.95 17.45 -45.66
C GLU A 197 -18.02 17.34 -47.19
N ASN A 198 -17.92 16.11 -47.74
CA ASN A 198 -18.03 15.88 -49.17
C ASN A 198 -19.39 16.27 -49.74
N VAL A 199 -20.48 15.97 -49.04
CA VAL A 199 -21.83 16.41 -49.47
C VAL A 199 -21.93 17.93 -49.46
N ALA A 200 -21.40 18.60 -48.42
CA ALA A 200 -21.45 20.06 -48.31
C ALA A 200 -20.64 20.76 -49.41
N VAL A 201 -19.46 20.24 -49.77
CA VAL A 201 -18.58 20.84 -50.78
C VAL A 201 -19.04 20.52 -52.21
N THR A 202 -19.49 19.29 -52.46
CA THR A 202 -19.76 18.83 -53.85
C THR A 202 -21.25 18.82 -54.22
N GLY A 203 -22.16 18.97 -53.26
CA GLY A 203 -23.61 18.86 -53.47
C GLY A 203 -24.08 17.46 -53.92
N ARG A 204 -23.20 16.46 -53.94
CA ARG A 204 -23.55 15.10 -54.37
C ARG A 204 -24.28 14.36 -53.26
N LEU A 205 -25.59 14.16 -53.44
CA LEU A 205 -26.49 13.43 -52.52
C LEU A 205 -26.48 11.91 -52.75
N ASP A 206 -25.59 11.40 -53.60
CA ASP A 206 -25.43 9.97 -53.96
C ASP A 206 -24.57 9.15 -52.98
N LEU A 207 -24.10 9.76 -51.88
CA LEU A 207 -23.26 9.09 -50.89
C LEU A 207 -24.09 8.17 -49.98
N ASP A 208 -23.88 6.85 -50.10
CA ASP A 208 -24.40 5.87 -49.17
C ASP A 208 -23.35 5.56 -48.09
N ILE A 209 -23.61 5.96 -46.85
CA ILE A 209 -22.67 5.74 -45.76
C ILE A 209 -22.84 4.31 -45.25
N ALA A 210 -21.76 3.53 -45.24
CA ALA A 210 -21.78 2.16 -44.74
C ALA A 210 -22.20 2.10 -43.27
N GLU A 211 -23.29 1.37 -42.96
CA GLU A 211 -23.84 1.19 -41.61
C GLU A 211 -23.02 0.19 -40.77
N GLN A 212 -21.73 0.46 -40.59
CA GLN A 212 -20.79 -0.41 -39.88
C GLN A 212 -20.46 0.14 -38.48
N GLY A 213 -20.38 -0.74 -37.48
CA GLY A 213 -19.97 -0.41 -36.11
C GLY A 213 -21.01 -0.75 -35.05
N PRO A 214 -20.83 -0.26 -33.80
CA PRO A 214 -21.77 -0.43 -32.69
C PRO A 214 -23.19 0.04 -33.05
N ARG A 215 -24.21 -0.51 -32.39
CA ARG A 215 -25.63 -0.33 -32.75
C ARG A 215 -26.07 1.13 -32.77
N GLU A 216 -25.48 1.95 -31.91
CA GLU A 216 -25.70 3.39 -31.83
C GLU A 216 -25.13 4.12 -33.04
N VAL A 217 -23.96 3.70 -33.52
CA VAL A 217 -23.28 4.27 -34.68
C VAL A 217 -23.98 3.89 -35.98
N SER A 218 -24.38 2.62 -36.13
CA SER A 218 -25.14 2.17 -37.30
C SER A 218 -26.53 2.82 -37.36
N SER A 219 -27.19 3.00 -36.21
CA SER A 219 -28.47 3.71 -36.13
C SER A 219 -28.37 5.18 -36.57
N LEU A 220 -27.26 5.86 -36.23
CA LEU A 220 -27.01 7.24 -36.66
C LEU A 220 -26.72 7.30 -38.17
N ALA A 221 -25.89 6.40 -38.69
CA ALA A 221 -25.62 6.29 -40.13
C ALA A 221 -26.91 6.08 -40.93
N GLY A 222 -27.78 5.14 -40.49
CA GLY A 222 -29.07 4.90 -41.13
C GLY A 222 -30.02 6.10 -41.06
N SER A 223 -29.97 6.90 -39.99
CA SER A 223 -30.74 8.14 -39.88
C SER A 223 -30.24 9.24 -40.82
N PHE A 224 -28.93 9.36 -40.99
CA PHE A 224 -28.31 10.28 -41.95
C PHE A 224 -28.64 9.89 -43.40
N ASN A 225 -28.56 8.61 -43.75
CA ASN A 225 -28.93 8.09 -45.06
C ASN A 225 -30.43 8.34 -45.38
N ARG A 226 -31.32 8.31 -44.37
CA ARG A 226 -32.73 8.69 -44.54
C ARG A 226 -32.90 10.18 -44.83
N MET A 227 -32.15 11.05 -44.15
CA MET A 227 -32.18 12.50 -44.38
C MET A 227 -31.68 12.85 -45.79
N LEU A 228 -30.56 12.29 -46.25
CA LEU A 228 -30.04 12.50 -47.60
C LEU A 228 -31.06 12.12 -48.68
N ARG A 229 -31.73 10.97 -48.51
CA ARG A 229 -32.80 10.52 -49.41
C ARG A 229 -33.99 11.48 -49.43
N ALA A 230 -34.39 12.01 -48.27
CA ALA A 230 -35.49 12.97 -48.18
C ALA A 230 -35.17 14.30 -48.89
N ILE A 231 -33.96 14.83 -48.72
CA ILE A 231 -33.48 16.04 -49.40
C ILE A 231 -33.50 15.84 -50.91
N ARG A 232 -32.97 14.71 -51.39
CA ARG A 232 -32.95 14.37 -52.82
C ARG A 232 -34.37 14.31 -53.42
N ALA A 233 -35.28 13.64 -52.72
CA ALA A 233 -36.68 13.56 -53.13
C ALA A 233 -37.41 14.92 -53.10
N SER A 234 -36.90 15.92 -52.38
CA SER A 234 -37.40 17.30 -52.46
C SER A 234 -36.91 17.99 -53.73
N PHE A 235 -35.61 17.92 -54.02
CA PHE A 235 -35.03 18.51 -55.25
C PHE A 235 -35.61 17.93 -56.54
N ASP A 236 -35.86 16.62 -56.59
CA ASP A 236 -36.46 15.97 -57.77
C ASP A 236 -37.92 16.38 -58.00
N ARG A 237 -38.63 16.80 -56.94
CA ARG A 237 -39.99 17.35 -57.03
C ARG A 237 -40.00 18.81 -57.51
N GLU A 238 -38.99 19.58 -57.11
CA GLU A 238 -38.87 21.01 -57.45
C GLU A 238 -38.37 21.23 -58.89
N ARG A 239 -37.74 20.21 -59.50
CA ARG A 239 -37.29 20.20 -60.90
C ARG A 239 -38.32 19.73 -61.93
N ARG A 240 -39.49 19.25 -61.50
CA ARG A 240 -40.61 18.83 -62.36
C ARG A 240 -41.65 19.93 -62.43
#